data_AF-A0A124GPC6-F1
#
_entry.id   AF-A0A124GPC6-F1
#
_cell.length_a   1.000
_cell.length_b   1.000
_cell.length_c   1.000
_cell.angle_alpha   90.00
_cell.angle_beta   90.00
_cell.angle_gamma   90.00
#
_symmetry.space_group_name_H-M   'P 1'
#
loop_
_entity.id
_entity.type
_entity.pdbx_description
1 polymer ?
#
loop_
_entity_poly.entity_id
_entity_poly.type
_entity_poly.pdbx_seq_one_letter_code
_entity_poly.pdbx_strand_id
1 'polypeptide(L)'
;MQKLKFIAAAITISGLLVFGFFANEARKEVYYLCGNFSKGTVYSSVIRQLNTVNLSEYRVENLPQGKRIIHSSVLHFHLLSCDIEFNQQEKVISVLYG
;
A
#
# COMPACT_ATOMS: atom_id res chain seq x y z
N MET A 1 -11.31 41.18 1.25
CA MET A 1 -10.23 40.26 0.84
C MET A 1 -9.62 39.47 1.99
N GLN A 2 -9.31 40.07 3.15
CA GLN A 2 -8.60 39.39 4.24
C GLN A 2 -9.38 38.24 4.90
N LYS A 3 -10.69 38.38 5.13
CA LYS A 3 -11.55 37.28 5.63
C LYS A 3 -11.56 36.05 4.71
N LEU A 4 -11.58 36.27 3.39
CA LEU A 4 -11.55 35.19 2.40
C LEU A 4 -10.23 34.42 2.44
N LYS A 5 -9.10 35.12 2.63
CA LYS A 5 -7.78 34.49 2.81
C LYS A 5 -7.73 33.61 4.06
N PHE A 6 -8.33 34.04 5.17
CA PHE A 6 -8.40 33.22 6.39
C PHE A 6 -9.28 31.98 6.23
N ILE A 7 -10.43 32.11 5.56
CA ILE A 7 -11.29 30.95 5.27
C ILE A 7 -10.57 29.95 4.37
N ALA A 8 -9.93 30.43 3.29
CA ALA A 8 -9.15 29.57 2.41
C ALA A 8 -8.02 28.86 3.17
N ALA A 9 -7.28 29.57 4.02
CA ALA A 9 -6.24 28.98 4.84
C ALA A 9 -6.79 27.89 5.78
N ALA A 10 -7.92 28.14 6.46
CA ALA A 10 -8.53 27.16 7.35
C ALA A 10 -8.97 25.89 6.61
N ILE A 11 -9.57 26.02 5.42
CA ILE A 11 -9.97 24.89 4.57
C ILE A 11 -8.73 24.10 4.14
N THR A 12 -7.67 24.77 3.67
CA THR A 12 -6.44 24.11 3.26
C THR A 12 -5.79 23.35 4.41
N ILE A 13 -5.68 23.97 5.59
CA ILE A 13 -5.11 23.31 6.77
C ILE A 13 -5.95 22.09 7.17
N SER A 14 -7.28 22.23 7.21
CA SER A 14 -8.17 21.11 7.49
C SER A 14 -8.01 19.98 6.47
N GLY A 15 -7.90 20.31 5.18
CA GLY A 15 -7.67 19.33 4.12
C GLY A 15 -6.34 18.59 4.29
N LEU A 16 -5.26 19.30 4.64
CA LEU A 16 -3.95 18.69 4.90
C LEU A 16 -3.96 17.76 6.11
N LEU A 17 -4.70 18.10 7.17
CA LEU A 17 -4.85 17.24 8.34
C LEU A 17 -5.59 15.94 7.99
N VAL A 18 -6.70 16.04 7.26
CA VAL A 18 -7.46 14.87 6.80
C VAL A 18 -6.60 14.01 5.88
N PHE A 19 -5.92 14.61 4.91
CA PHE A 19 -4.99 13.90 4.02
C PHE A 19 -3.88 13.20 4.81
N GLY A 20 -3.23 13.90 5.74
CA GLY A 20 -2.16 13.35 6.56
C GLY A 20 -2.62 12.15 7.41
N PHE A 21 -3.84 12.21 7.95
CA PHE A 21 -4.45 11.08 8.66
C PHE A 21 -4.60 9.86 7.74
N PHE A 22 -5.26 10.01 6.58
CA PHE A 22 -5.47 8.90 5.66
C PHE A 22 -4.16 8.37 5.07
N ALA A 23 -3.20 9.23 4.75
CA ALA A 23 -1.89 8.81 4.27
C ALA A 23 -1.13 7.98 5.32
N ASN A 24 -1.23 8.35 6.60
CA ASN A 24 -0.66 7.57 7.70
C ASN A 24 -1.35 6.22 7.88
N GLU A 25 -2.68 6.16 7.81
CA GLU A 25 -3.41 4.89 7.89
C GLU A 25 -3.14 3.99 6.68
N ALA A 26 -3.02 4.54 5.48
CA ALA A 26 -2.63 3.79 4.28
C ALA A 26 -1.23 3.18 4.42
N ARG A 27 -0.26 3.96 4.94
CA ARG A 27 1.09 3.45 5.23
C ARG A 27 1.06 2.29 6.22
N LYS A 28 0.28 2.40 7.29
CA LYS A 28 0.11 1.34 8.28
C LYS A 28 -0.51 0.10 7.64
N GLU A 29 -1.55 0.25 6.84
CA GLU A 29 -2.21 -0.85 6.14
C GLU A 29 -1.21 -1.63 5.27
N VAL A 30 -0.40 -0.93 4.45
CA VAL A 30 0.66 -1.56 3.64
C VAL A 30 1.69 -2.26 4.54
N TYR A 31 2.19 -1.58 5.57
CA TYR A 31 3.22 -2.12 6.47
C TYR A 31 2.75 -3.39 7.20
N TYR A 32 1.57 -3.37 7.81
CA TYR A 32 1.07 -4.49 8.60
C TYR A 32 0.68 -5.68 7.72
N LEU A 33 0.05 -5.45 6.56
CA LEU A 33 -0.24 -6.54 5.63
C LEU A 33 1.03 -7.17 5.08
N CYS A 34 2.05 -6.36 4.75
CA CYS A 34 3.35 -6.87 4.32
C CYS A 34 3.96 -7.82 5.36
N GLY A 35 3.86 -7.46 6.64
CA GLY A 35 4.33 -8.27 7.76
C GLY A 35 3.60 -9.61 7.96
N ASN A 36 2.42 -9.80 7.35
CA ASN A 36 1.70 -11.07 7.42
C ASN A 36 2.27 -12.15 6.50
N PHE A 37 3.11 -11.79 5.54
CA PHE A 37 3.61 -12.70 4.51
C PHE A 37 5.03 -13.13 4.84
N SER A 38 5.28 -14.43 4.72
CA SER A 38 6.61 -15.02 4.93
C SER A 38 6.92 -16.04 3.83
N LYS A 39 8.19 -16.40 3.70
CA LYS A 39 8.65 -17.39 2.72
C LYS A 39 7.84 -18.69 2.82
N GLY A 40 7.31 -19.15 1.70
CA GLY A 40 6.45 -20.32 1.60
C GLY A 40 4.95 -20.04 1.68
N THR A 41 4.53 -18.81 2.00
CA THR A 41 3.11 -18.41 1.95
C THR A 41 2.57 -18.63 0.54
N VAL A 42 1.39 -19.22 0.42
CA VAL A 42 0.75 -19.50 -0.88
C VAL A 42 0.10 -18.24 -1.44
N TYR A 43 0.23 -18.02 -2.75
CA TYR A 43 -0.33 -16.88 -3.48
C TYR A 43 -1.81 -16.61 -3.17
N SER A 44 -2.65 -17.65 -3.14
CA SER A 44 -4.07 -17.50 -2.82
C SER A 44 -4.33 -16.91 -1.43
N SER A 45 -3.49 -17.23 -0.44
CA SER A 45 -3.57 -16.65 0.90
C SER A 45 -3.17 -15.16 0.90
N VAL A 46 -2.16 -14.81 0.11
CA VAL A 46 -1.72 -13.41 -0.07
C VAL A 46 -2.84 -12.61 -0.70
N ILE A 47 -3.36 -13.05 -1.85
CA ILE A 47 -4.46 -12.37 -2.56
C ILE A 47 -5.70 -12.22 -1.68
N ARG A 48 -6.07 -13.27 -0.95
CA ARG A 48 -7.23 -13.20 -0.03
C ARG A 48 -7.09 -12.07 1.00
N GLN A 49 -5.89 -11.89 1.56
CA GLN A 49 -5.63 -10.80 2.53
C GLN A 49 -5.53 -9.45 1.84
N LEU A 50 -4.88 -9.37 0.68
CA LEU A 50 -4.81 -8.12 -0.08
C LEU A 50 -6.17 -7.66 -0.61
N ASN A 51 -7.14 -8.55 -0.77
CA ASN A 51 -8.51 -8.19 -1.15
C ASN A 51 -9.33 -7.56 0.00
N THR A 52 -8.78 -7.44 1.22
CA THR A 52 -9.45 -6.78 2.35
C THR A 52 -8.95 -5.35 2.61
N VAL A 53 -8.07 -4.82 1.76
CA VAL A 53 -7.53 -3.46 1.85
C VAL A 53 -8.60 -2.41 1.60
N ASN A 54 -8.47 -1.24 2.21
CA ASN A 54 -9.37 -0.10 1.98
C ASN A 54 -8.66 1.16 1.50
N LEU A 55 -7.38 1.35 1.85
CA LEU A 55 -6.61 2.57 1.58
C LEU A 55 -5.43 2.35 0.66
N SER A 56 -5.18 1.10 0.28
CA SER A 56 -4.08 0.66 -0.58
C SER A 56 -4.60 -0.22 -1.71
N GLU A 57 -3.71 -0.50 -2.66
CA GLU A 57 -3.99 -1.30 -3.85
C GLU A 57 -2.76 -2.14 -4.19
N TYR A 58 -2.97 -3.19 -4.97
CA TYR A 58 -1.88 -4.02 -5.45
C TYR A 58 -1.99 -4.28 -6.94
N ARG A 59 -0.84 -4.46 -7.57
CA ARG A 59 -0.72 -4.94 -8.95
C ARG A 59 0.09 -6.23 -8.99
N VAL A 60 -0.15 -7.02 -10.02
CA VAL A 60 0.57 -8.28 -10.27
C VAL A 60 1.40 -8.13 -11.54
N GLU A 61 2.68 -8.45 -11.43
CA GLU A 61 3.64 -8.45 -12.54
C GLU A 61 4.11 -9.90 -12.78
N ASN A 62 4.07 -10.34 -14.03
CA ASN A 62 4.59 -11.65 -14.40
C ASN A 62 6.10 -11.56 -14.64
N LEU A 63 6.86 -12.43 -13.98
CA LEU A 63 8.31 -12.52 -14.12
C LEU A 63 8.67 -13.82 -14.87
N PRO A 64 9.84 -13.91 -15.53
CA PRO A 64 10.27 -15.15 -16.20
C PRO A 64 10.30 -16.38 -15.27
N GLN A 65 10.57 -16.17 -13.98
CA GLN A 65 10.70 -17.24 -12.97
C GLN A 65 9.53 -17.29 -11.97
N GLY A 66 8.44 -16.59 -12.23
CA GLY A 66 7.28 -16.55 -11.34
C GLY A 66 6.48 -15.27 -11.46
N LYS A 67 6.15 -14.66 -10.32
CA LYS A 67 5.28 -13.48 -10.25
C LYS A 67 5.75 -12.55 -9.15
N ARG A 68 5.43 -11.26 -9.26
CA ARG A 68 5.60 -10.28 -8.19
C ARG A 68 4.27 -9.56 -7.95
N ILE A 69 3.93 -9.38 -6.69
CA ILE A 69 2.89 -8.45 -6.28
C ILE A 69 3.56 -7.20 -5.74
N ILE A 70 3.06 -6.04 -6.15
CA ILE A 70 3.49 -4.74 -5.65
C ILE A 70 2.28 -4.10 -4.98
N HIS A 71 2.30 -4.02 -3.65
CA HIS A 71 1.23 -3.50 -2.80
C HIS A 71 1.63 -2.13 -2.26
N SER A 72 0.82 -1.10 -2.51
CA SER A 72 1.16 0.31 -2.23
C SER A 72 -0.12 1.17 -2.17
N SER A 73 0.00 2.49 -1.96
CA SER A 73 -1.12 3.43 -1.99
C SER A 73 -0.76 4.71 -2.72
N VAL A 74 -1.76 5.24 -3.43
CA VAL A 74 -1.74 6.57 -4.05
C VAL A 74 -1.56 7.67 -3.00
N LEU A 75 -2.03 7.46 -1.77
CA LEU A 75 -1.95 8.45 -0.69
C LEU A 75 -0.51 8.77 -0.26
N HIS A 76 0.45 7.92 -0.61
CA HIS A 76 1.88 8.17 -0.48
C HIS A 76 2.60 8.10 -1.83
N PHE A 77 1.90 8.41 -2.92
CA PHE A 77 2.43 8.47 -4.29
C PHE A 77 3.19 7.21 -4.72
N HIS A 78 2.84 6.04 -4.17
CA HIS A 78 3.57 4.79 -4.35
C HIS A 78 5.07 4.84 -3.99
N LEU A 79 5.52 5.83 -3.20
CA LEU A 79 6.90 5.94 -2.72
C LEU A 79 7.28 4.89 -1.67
N LEU A 80 6.27 4.24 -1.09
CA LEU A 80 6.39 3.13 -0.16
C LEU A 80 5.61 1.96 -0.75
N SER A 81 6.18 0.77 -0.70
CA SER A 81 5.56 -0.43 -1.24
C SER A 81 6.00 -1.69 -0.50
N CYS A 82 5.14 -2.69 -0.52
CA CYS A 82 5.48 -4.07 -0.21
C CYS A 82 5.58 -4.86 -1.50
N ASP A 83 6.78 -5.33 -1.79
CA ASP A 83 7.08 -6.22 -2.90
C ASP A 83 7.09 -7.66 -2.43
N ILE A 84 6.23 -8.50 -3.03
CA ILE A 84 6.09 -9.90 -2.68
C ILE A 84 6.40 -10.72 -3.92
N GLU A 85 7.50 -11.44 -3.90
CA GLU A 85 7.92 -12.29 -5.03
C GLU A 85 7.51 -13.74 -4.80
N PHE A 86 7.10 -14.39 -5.88
CA PHE A 86 6.64 -15.77 -5.93
C PHE A 86 7.45 -16.58 -6.93
N ASN A 87 7.67 -17.85 -6.62
CA ASN A 87 8.21 -18.82 -7.58
C ASN A 87 7.12 -19.40 -8.50
N GLN A 88 7.50 -20.29 -9.41
CA GLN A 88 6.58 -20.99 -10.31
C GLN A 88 5.55 -21.89 -9.59
N GLN A 89 5.81 -22.30 -8.35
CA GLN A 89 4.87 -23.04 -7.51
C GLN A 89 3.94 -22.13 -6.69
N GLU A 90 3.90 -20.83 -7.03
CA GLU A 90 3.04 -19.83 -6.39
C GLU A 90 3.27 -19.70 -4.87
N LYS A 91 4.52 -19.88 -4.43
CA LYS A 91 4.94 -19.67 -3.05
C LYS A 91 5.84 -18.44 -2.96
N VAL A 92 5.62 -17.66 -1.90
CA VAL A 92 6.44 -16.49 -1.58
C VAL A 92 7.90 -16.91 -1.39
N ILE A 93 8.81 -16.23 -2.08
CA ILE A 93 10.27 -16.41 -1.94
C ILE A 93 10.94 -15.21 -1.28
N SER A 94 10.38 -14.01 -1.44
CA SER A 94 10.88 -12.76 -0.90
C SER A 94 9.72 -11.81 -0.57
N VAL A 95 9.89 -11.04 0.49
CA VAL A 95 9.00 -9.94 0.88
C VAL A 95 9.88 -8.76 1.26
N LEU A 96 9.71 -7.63 0.59
CA LEU A 96 10.48 -6.41 0.83
C LEU A 96 9.53 -5.23 1.01
N TYR A 97 9.60 -4.59 2.17
CA TYR A 97 8.92 -3.32 2.41
C TYR A 97 9.95 -2.19 2.28
N GLY A 98 9.68 -1.20 1.41
CA GLY A 98 10.59 -0.10 1.12
C GLY A 98 9.90 1.08 0.48
#